data_AF-A0A7S3E4H8-F1
#
_entry.id   AF-A0A7S3E4H8-F1
#
_cell.length_a   1.000
_cell.length_b   1.000
_cell.length_c   1.000
_cell.angle_alpha   90.00
_cell.angle_beta   90.00
_cell.angle_gamma   90.00
#
_symmetry.space_group_name_H-M   'P 1'
#
loop_
_entity.id
_entity.type
_entity.pdbx_description
1 polymer ?
#
loop_
_entity_poly.entity_id
_entity_poly.type
_entity_poly.pdbx_seq_one_letter_code
_entity_poly.pdbx_strand_id
1 'polypeptide(L)'
;ALPINVKFLFDGQEEIGSPQLESFLDKHGEKFAADLCFSADGGQISEDKPRVITSLRGLAAVEVKVKTANADLHSGTFGGAAPNALHLLTDLVASLHNPDGSVNIPGFYDDVQLMSEEERSQTELPDALFEQQMRNEGITGTVE
;
A
#
# COMPACT_ATOMS: atom_id res chain seq x y z
N ALA A 1 17.72 12.70 -34.45
CA ALA A 1 17.24 11.40 -33.94
C ALA A 1 17.67 11.28 -32.46
N LEU A 2 16.91 10.56 -31.64
CA LEU A 2 17.29 10.30 -30.23
C LEU A 2 18.45 9.31 -30.17
N PRO A 3 19.29 9.36 -29.12
CA PRO A 3 20.40 8.41 -28.95
C PRO A 3 19.93 7.01 -28.54
N ILE A 4 18.64 6.83 -28.22
CA ILE A 4 18.05 5.58 -27.74
C ILE A 4 16.68 5.31 -28.39
N ASN A 5 16.26 4.06 -28.37
CA ASN A 5 14.89 3.66 -28.69
C ASN A 5 14.01 3.84 -27.45
N VAL A 6 12.80 4.36 -27.62
CA VAL A 6 11.84 4.56 -26.54
C VAL A 6 10.57 3.77 -26.83
N LYS A 7 10.10 3.00 -25.85
CA LYS A 7 8.84 2.24 -25.91
C LYS A 7 7.94 2.76 -24.79
N PHE A 8 6.66 2.94 -25.10
CA PHE A 8 5.66 3.36 -24.11
C PHE A 8 4.69 2.21 -23.84
N LEU A 9 4.42 1.98 -22.56
CA LEU A 9 3.37 1.11 -22.07
C LEU A 9 2.48 1.98 -21.17
N PHE A 10 1.21 2.09 -21.53
CA PHE A 10 0.22 2.81 -20.73
C PHE A 10 -0.77 1.79 -20.18
N ASP A 11 -0.90 1.74 -18.86
CA ASP A 11 -1.92 0.96 -18.19
C ASP A 11 -3.03 1.87 -17.66
N GLY A 12 -4.27 1.56 -18.03
CA GLY A 12 -5.46 2.29 -17.58
C GLY A 12 -6.13 1.64 -16.37
N GLN A 13 -5.54 0.60 -15.80
CA GLN A 13 -6.14 -0.23 -14.76
C GLN A 13 -5.34 -0.27 -13.45
N GLU A 14 -4.30 0.56 -13.33
CA GLU A 14 -3.43 0.61 -12.14
C GLU A 14 -4.25 0.72 -10.85
N GLU A 15 -5.22 1.66 -10.84
CA GLU A 15 -6.09 1.96 -9.69
C GLU A 15 -7.03 0.80 -9.28
N ILE A 16 -7.12 -0.26 -10.09
CA ILE A 16 -7.88 -1.49 -9.79
C ILE A 16 -6.97 -2.73 -9.71
N GLY A 17 -5.66 -2.53 -9.62
CA GLY A 17 -4.65 -3.58 -9.47
C GLY A 17 -4.20 -4.22 -10.78
N SER A 18 -4.38 -3.55 -11.92
CA SER A 18 -3.87 -4.00 -13.23
C SER A 18 -4.24 -5.45 -13.63
N PRO A 19 -5.50 -5.88 -13.46
CA PRO A 19 -5.90 -7.30 -13.53
C PRO A 19 -5.61 -7.98 -14.87
N GLN A 20 -5.41 -7.24 -15.96
CA GLN A 20 -5.06 -7.81 -17.27
C GLN A 20 -3.62 -7.57 -17.72
N LEU A 21 -2.83 -6.76 -17.00
CA LEU A 21 -1.49 -6.35 -17.43
C LEU A 21 -0.54 -7.55 -17.56
N GLU A 22 -0.54 -8.45 -16.58
CA GLU A 22 0.28 -9.67 -16.60
C GLU A 22 -0.01 -10.51 -17.85
N SER A 23 -1.28 -10.86 -18.08
CA SER A 23 -1.69 -11.65 -19.24
C SER A 23 -1.42 -10.98 -20.59
N PHE A 24 -1.36 -9.64 -20.62
CA PHE A 24 -1.00 -8.87 -21.79
C PHE A 24 0.51 -8.94 -22.06
N LEU A 25 1.32 -8.82 -21.01
CA LEU A 25 2.78 -8.95 -21.08
C LEU A 25 3.21 -10.39 -21.42
N ASP A 26 2.51 -11.41 -20.95
CA ASP A 26 2.76 -12.80 -21.36
C ASP A 26 2.62 -13.00 -22.87
N LYS A 27 1.64 -12.32 -23.48
CA LYS A 27 1.34 -12.43 -24.93
C LYS A 27 2.19 -11.51 -25.81
N HIS A 28 2.67 -10.39 -25.25
CA HIS A 28 3.26 -9.30 -26.03
C HIS A 28 4.60 -8.80 -25.50
N GLY A 29 5.14 -9.41 -24.45
CA GLY A 29 6.33 -8.96 -23.72
C GLY A 29 7.57 -8.81 -24.60
N GLU A 30 7.73 -9.65 -25.62
CA GLU A 30 8.83 -9.51 -26.60
C GLU A 30 8.83 -8.13 -27.28
N LYS A 31 7.66 -7.51 -27.50
CA LYS A 31 7.56 -6.16 -28.06
C LYS A 31 8.09 -5.10 -27.10
N PHE A 32 8.06 -5.36 -25.81
CA PHE A 32 8.48 -4.45 -24.74
C PHE A 32 9.89 -4.75 -24.20
N ALA A 33 10.57 -5.78 -24.71
CA ALA A 33 11.96 -6.07 -24.33
C ALA A 33 12.85 -4.82 -24.47
N ALA A 34 13.56 -4.47 -23.41
CA ALA A 34 14.38 -3.27 -23.32
C ALA A 34 15.53 -3.48 -22.33
N ASP A 35 16.60 -2.69 -22.46
CA ASP A 35 17.73 -2.71 -21.54
C ASP A 35 17.41 -2.05 -20.19
N LEU A 36 16.39 -1.19 -20.14
CA LEU A 36 15.92 -0.50 -18.95
C LEU A 36 14.41 -0.28 -18.99
N CYS A 37 13.75 -0.43 -17.84
CA CYS A 37 12.35 -0.06 -17.63
C CYS A 37 12.30 1.09 -16.62
N PHE A 38 11.50 2.12 -16.91
CA PHE A 38 11.29 3.26 -16.04
C PHE A 38 9.79 3.50 -15.88
N SER A 39 9.33 3.59 -14.64
CA SER A 39 7.98 4.07 -14.33
C SER A 39 8.03 5.55 -14.01
N ALA A 40 7.16 6.33 -14.64
CA ALA A 40 6.98 7.75 -14.35
C ALA A 40 5.95 8.01 -13.24
N ASP A 41 5.47 6.96 -12.58
CA ASP A 41 4.48 7.02 -11.51
C ASP A 41 5.13 7.17 -10.12
N GLY A 42 6.22 7.93 -10.07
CA GLY A 42 6.99 8.21 -8.86
C GLY A 42 6.89 9.69 -8.49
N GLY A 43 6.98 9.99 -7.19
CA GLY A 43 7.11 11.36 -6.69
C GLY A 43 8.55 11.78 -6.40
N GLN A 44 8.78 13.09 -6.27
CA GLN A 44 10.02 13.69 -5.75
C GLN A 44 9.93 13.96 -4.23
N ILE A 45 11.06 14.26 -3.58
CA ILE A 45 11.06 14.63 -2.15
C ILE A 45 10.63 16.10 -1.98
N SER A 46 11.18 16.98 -2.81
CA SER A 46 10.87 18.42 -2.89
C SER A 46 11.16 18.92 -4.30
N GLU A 47 10.83 20.18 -4.60
CA GLU A 47 11.06 20.80 -5.93
C GLU A 47 12.55 20.77 -6.35
N ASP A 48 13.46 20.81 -5.39
CA ASP A 48 14.91 20.86 -5.57
C ASP A 48 15.61 19.52 -5.28
N LYS A 49 14.88 18.51 -4.81
CA LYS A 49 15.44 17.21 -4.43
C LYS A 49 14.74 16.06 -5.15
N PRO A 50 15.35 15.52 -6.23
CA PRO A 50 14.78 14.39 -6.95
C PRO A 50 14.86 13.11 -6.12
N ARG A 51 14.05 12.13 -6.50
CA ARG A 51 14.04 10.80 -5.90
C ARG A 51 14.05 9.74 -6.99
N VAL A 52 14.84 8.69 -6.78
CA VAL A 52 14.78 7.48 -7.58
C VAL A 52 14.22 6.39 -6.68
N ILE A 53 13.09 5.81 -7.07
CA ILE A 53 12.47 4.70 -6.35
C ILE A 53 12.93 3.42 -7.02
N THR A 54 13.68 2.60 -6.28
CA THR A 54 14.21 1.32 -6.77
C THR A 54 13.35 0.13 -6.36
N SER A 55 12.50 0.31 -5.34
CA SER A 55 11.61 -0.72 -4.81
C SER A 55 10.36 -0.10 -4.19
N LEU A 56 9.27 -0.85 -4.23
CA LEU A 56 8.00 -0.52 -3.59
C LEU A 56 7.58 -1.68 -2.68
N ARG A 57 6.75 -1.40 -1.67
CA ARG A 57 6.10 -2.45 -0.89
C ARG A 57 5.04 -3.14 -1.76
N GLY A 58 4.90 -4.45 -1.58
CA GLY A 58 3.74 -5.17 -2.10
C GLY A 58 2.46 -4.82 -1.35
N LEU A 59 1.32 -5.27 -1.87
CA LEU A 59 0.00 -5.09 -1.28
C LEU A 59 -0.77 -6.41 -1.30
N ALA A 60 -1.43 -6.73 -0.19
CA ALA A 60 -2.37 -7.83 -0.09
C ALA A 60 -3.72 -7.28 0.37
N ALA A 61 -4.72 -7.32 -0.52
CA ALA A 61 -6.08 -6.91 -0.20
C ALA A 61 -6.91 -8.10 0.30
N VAL A 62 -7.61 -7.92 1.42
CA VAL A 62 -8.51 -8.93 1.99
C VAL A 62 -9.87 -8.30 2.26
N GLU A 63 -10.94 -8.98 1.86
CA GLU A 63 -12.31 -8.59 2.18
C GLU A 63 -12.84 -9.47 3.32
N VAL A 64 -13.28 -8.86 4.42
CA VAL A 64 -13.92 -9.56 5.54
C VAL A 64 -15.38 -9.14 5.63
N LYS A 65 -16.28 -10.13 5.64
CA LYS A 65 -17.73 -9.92 5.78
C LYS A 65 -18.19 -10.47 7.12
N VAL A 66 -18.68 -9.59 7.99
CA VAL A 66 -19.28 -9.96 9.28
C VAL A 66 -20.80 -9.84 9.15
N LYS A 67 -21.52 -10.93 9.38
CA LYS A 67 -22.99 -10.97 9.38
C LYS A 67 -23.49 -11.50 10.72
N THR A 68 -24.26 -10.69 11.45
CA THR A 68 -24.80 -11.06 12.78
C THR A 68 -26.31 -11.25 12.80
N ALA A 69 -27.03 -10.74 11.80
CA ALA A 69 -28.48 -10.87 11.68
C ALA A 69 -28.90 -10.97 10.20
N ASN A 70 -30.17 -11.32 9.95
CA ASN A 70 -30.73 -11.37 8.60
C ASN A 70 -31.31 -10.03 8.11
N ALA A 71 -31.40 -9.04 9.00
CA ALA A 71 -31.83 -7.67 8.73
C ALA A 71 -31.32 -6.74 9.83
N ASP A 72 -31.42 -5.43 9.62
CA ASP A 72 -31.12 -4.44 10.65
C ASP A 72 -32.08 -4.57 11.84
N LEU A 73 -31.56 -4.36 13.05
CA LEU A 73 -32.30 -4.50 14.30
C LEU A 73 -32.41 -3.16 15.02
N HIS A 74 -33.55 -2.92 15.67
CA HIS A 74 -33.77 -1.73 16.50
C HIS A 74 -32.85 -1.75 17.72
N SER A 75 -31.93 -0.78 17.82
CA SER A 75 -30.90 -0.74 18.87
C SER A 75 -31.46 -0.60 20.28
N GLY A 76 -32.60 0.07 20.47
CA GLY A 76 -33.25 0.16 21.78
C GLY A 76 -33.87 -1.17 22.25
N THR A 77 -34.22 -2.06 21.33
CA THR A 77 -34.87 -3.34 21.64
C THR A 77 -33.85 -4.47 21.78
N PHE A 78 -32.82 -4.44 20.94
CA PHE A 78 -31.84 -5.53 20.82
C PHE A 78 -30.42 -5.11 21.23
N GLY A 79 -30.21 -3.85 21.61
CA GLY A 79 -28.93 -3.35 22.10
C GLY A 79 -28.50 -4.12 23.35
N GLY A 80 -27.31 -4.71 23.30
CA GLY A 80 -26.77 -5.56 24.36
C GLY A 80 -27.29 -7.00 24.38
N ALA A 81 -28.34 -7.33 23.61
CA ALA A 81 -28.86 -8.69 23.51
C ALA A 81 -28.42 -9.40 22.21
N ALA A 82 -28.41 -8.67 21.09
CA ALA A 82 -27.96 -9.19 19.80
C ALA A 82 -26.48 -8.83 19.54
N PRO A 83 -25.70 -9.71 18.88
CA PRO A 83 -24.34 -9.38 18.47
C PRO A 83 -24.34 -8.26 17.42
N ASN A 84 -23.60 -7.19 17.71
CA ASN A 84 -23.44 -6.06 16.80
C ASN A 84 -22.25 -6.33 15.86
N ALA A 85 -22.52 -6.40 14.55
CA ALA A 85 -21.50 -6.62 13.53
C ALA A 85 -20.40 -5.55 13.55
N LEU A 86 -20.74 -4.30 13.87
CA LEU A 86 -19.78 -3.20 13.95
C LEU A 86 -18.80 -3.39 15.10
N HIS A 87 -19.27 -3.82 16.29
CA HIS A 87 -18.38 -4.09 17.42
C HIS A 87 -17.39 -5.20 17.08
N LEU A 88 -17.89 -6.31 16.53
CA LEU A 88 -17.04 -7.43 16.11
C LEU A 88 -16.03 -7.02 15.03
N LEU A 89 -16.44 -6.17 14.08
CA LEU A 89 -15.54 -5.67 13.04
C LEU A 89 -14.46 -4.76 13.65
N THR A 90 -14.82 -3.87 14.58
CA THR A 90 -13.86 -3.03 15.31
C THR A 90 -12.86 -3.87 16.09
N ASP A 91 -13.34 -4.87 16.84
CA ASP A 91 -12.48 -5.78 17.61
C ASP A 91 -11.54 -6.56 16.69
N LEU A 92 -12.06 -7.06 15.56
CA LEU A 92 -11.26 -7.75 14.55
C LEU A 92 -10.15 -6.84 13.99
N VAL A 93 -10.50 -5.64 13.52
CA VAL A 93 -9.53 -4.70 12.93
C VAL A 93 -8.48 -4.28 13.95
N ALA A 94 -8.89 -4.01 15.20
CA ALA A 94 -7.97 -3.69 16.28
C ALA A 94 -7.01 -4.84 16.58
N SER A 95 -7.48 -6.10 16.49
CA SER A 95 -6.66 -7.28 16.77
C SER A 95 -5.55 -7.53 15.74
N LEU A 96 -5.62 -6.91 14.55
CA LEU A 96 -4.63 -7.08 13.48
C LEU A 96 -3.29 -6.40 13.79
N HIS A 97 -3.24 -5.50 14.78
CA HIS A 97 -2.03 -4.81 15.20
C HIS A 97 -1.86 -4.83 16.72
N ASN A 98 -0.61 -4.83 17.16
CA ASN A 98 -0.25 -4.62 18.56
C ASN A 98 -0.32 -3.12 18.92
N PRO A 99 -0.31 -2.76 20.22
CA PRO A 99 -0.33 -1.35 20.65
C PRO A 99 0.85 -0.50 20.14
N ASP A 100 1.97 -1.12 19.76
CA ASP A 100 3.13 -0.45 19.16
C ASP A 100 3.03 -0.28 17.64
N GLY A 101 1.91 -0.70 17.03
CA GLY A 101 1.66 -0.63 15.59
C GLY A 101 2.25 -1.79 14.79
N SER A 102 2.93 -2.76 15.42
CA SER A 102 3.39 -3.98 14.73
C SER A 102 2.21 -4.88 14.34
N VAL A 103 2.36 -5.66 13.27
CA VAL A 103 1.31 -6.57 12.78
C VAL A 103 1.18 -7.75 13.74
N ASN A 104 -0.04 -8.04 14.18
CA ASN A 104 -0.35 -9.10 15.12
C ASN A 104 -0.97 -10.33 14.42
N ILE A 105 -0.27 -10.83 13.39
CA ILE A 105 -0.66 -12.04 12.66
C ILE A 105 0.42 -13.11 12.87
N PRO A 106 0.08 -14.31 13.38
CA PRO A 106 1.05 -15.39 13.54
C PRO A 106 1.78 -15.71 12.23
N GLY A 107 3.11 -15.78 12.29
CA GLY A 107 3.97 -16.07 11.14
C GLY A 107 4.19 -14.91 10.18
N PHE A 108 3.62 -13.71 10.43
CA PHE A 108 3.76 -12.56 9.54
C PHE A 108 5.22 -12.16 9.28
N TYR A 109 6.07 -12.29 10.30
CA TYR A 109 7.47 -11.85 10.25
C TYR A 109 8.45 -12.94 9.81
N ASP A 110 7.99 -14.18 9.59
CA ASP A 110 8.88 -15.33 9.34
C ASP A 110 9.71 -15.16 8.05
N ASP A 111 9.12 -14.53 7.03
CA ASP A 111 9.76 -14.28 5.72
C ASP A 111 10.20 -12.81 5.54
N VAL A 112 10.09 -11.97 6.57
CA VAL A 112 10.47 -10.55 6.46
C VAL A 112 11.99 -10.42 6.39
N GLN A 113 12.47 -9.94 5.25
CA GLN A 113 13.88 -9.61 5.06
C GLN A 113 14.17 -8.24 5.69
N LEU A 114 15.09 -8.22 6.66
CA LEU A 114 15.54 -6.98 7.28
C LEU A 114 16.48 -6.23 6.33
N MET A 115 16.28 -4.92 6.24
CA MET A 115 17.18 -4.04 5.50
C MET A 115 18.57 -4.05 6.14
N SER A 116 19.59 -4.12 5.29
CA SER A 116 20.97 -3.89 5.68
C SER A 116 21.18 -2.45 6.16
N GLU A 117 22.27 -2.19 6.90
CA GLU A 117 22.66 -0.83 7.29
C GLU A 117 22.87 0.09 6.08
N GLU A 118 23.42 -0.45 4.99
CA GLU A 118 23.64 0.30 3.75
C GLU A 118 22.29 0.75 3.16
N GLU A 119 21.35 -0.17 2.97
CA GLU A 119 20.01 0.16 2.47
C GLU A 119 19.28 1.13 3.40
N ARG A 120 19.39 0.94 4.72
CA ARG A 120 18.80 1.88 5.69
C ARG A 120 19.36 3.28 5.50
N SER A 121 20.68 3.44 5.42
CA SER A 121 21.33 4.75 5.21
C SER A 121 20.92 5.44 3.90
N GLN A 122 20.61 4.68 2.84
CA GLN A 122 20.15 5.21 1.56
C GLN A 122 18.68 5.66 1.58
N THR A 123 17.88 5.14 2.51
CA THR A 123 16.46 5.48 2.66
C THR A 123 16.19 6.49 3.76
N GLU A 124 17.18 6.79 4.59
CA GLU A 124 17.05 7.80 5.66
C GLU A 124 16.73 9.18 5.07
N LEU A 125 15.56 9.68 5.43
CA LEU A 125 15.15 11.05 5.17
C LEU A 125 15.31 11.85 6.45
N PRO A 126 15.95 13.04 6.41
CA PRO A 126 15.91 13.97 7.53
C PRO A 126 14.46 14.25 7.95
N ASP A 127 14.20 14.27 9.26
CA ASP A 127 12.85 14.45 9.82
C ASP A 127 12.07 15.61 9.18
N ALA A 128 12.73 16.76 8.98
CA ALA A 128 12.11 17.93 8.36
C ALA A 128 11.57 17.67 6.94
N LEU A 129 12.27 16.85 6.15
CA LEU A 129 11.84 16.47 4.80
C LEU A 129 10.73 15.41 4.86
N PHE A 130 10.82 14.47 5.80
CA PHE A 130 9.77 13.48 6.01
C PHE A 130 8.44 14.14 6.42
N GLU A 131 8.49 15.06 7.38
CA GLU A 131 7.32 15.83 7.79
C GLU A 131 6.76 16.71 6.66
N GLN A 132 7.63 17.33 5.85
CA GLN A 132 7.19 18.10 4.70
C GLN A 132 6.48 17.21 3.68
N GLN A 133 7.01 16.01 3.43
CA GLN A 133 6.36 15.02 2.56
C GLN A 133 4.98 14.63 3.12
N MET A 134 4.88 14.32 4.41
CA MET A 134 3.57 14.03 5.05
C MET A 134 2.58 15.19 4.87
N ARG A 135 3.01 16.43 5.09
CA ARG A 135 2.16 17.62 4.88
C ARG A 135 1.72 17.78 3.43
N ASN A 136 2.60 17.51 2.46
CA ASN A 136 2.27 17.59 1.03
C ASN A 136 1.20 16.55 0.63
N GLU A 137 1.20 15.39 1.28
CA GLU A 137 0.18 14.34 1.13
C GLU A 137 -1.11 14.64 1.94
N GLY A 138 -1.20 15.81 2.60
CA GLY A 138 -2.34 16.20 3.43
C GLY A 138 -2.39 15.53 4.80
N ILE A 139 -1.35 14.78 5.17
CA ILE A 139 -1.24 14.12 6.47
C ILE A 139 -0.81 15.17 7.50
N THR A 140 -1.78 15.62 8.30
CA THR A 140 -1.63 16.76 9.23
C THR A 140 -1.83 16.38 10.71
N GLY A 141 -2.22 15.14 10.99
CA GLY A 141 -2.52 14.66 12.34
C GLY A 141 -1.64 13.50 12.77
N THR A 142 -1.02 13.63 13.94
CA THR A 142 -0.80 12.49 14.83
C THR A 142 -2.11 12.26 15.60
N VAL A 143 -2.57 11.02 15.67
CA VAL A 143 -3.53 10.65 16.72
C VAL A 143 -2.75 10.74 18.02
N GLU A 144 -3.10 11.70 18.88
CA GLU A 144 -2.61 11.76 20.27
C GLU A 144 -3.17 10.61 21.10
#